data_AF-N1JJW2-F1
#
_entry.id   AF-N1JJW2-F1
#
_cell.length_a   1.000
_cell.length_b   1.000
_cell.length_c   1.000
_cell.angle_alpha   90.00
_cell.angle_beta   90.00
_cell.angle_gamma   90.00
#
_symmetry.space_group_name_H-M   'P 1'
#
loop_
_entity.id
_entity.type
_entity.pdbx_description
1 polymer ?
#
loop_
_entity_poly.entity_id
_entity_poly.type
_entity_poly.pdbx_seq_one_letter_code
_entity_poly.pdbx_strand_id
1 'polypeptide(L)'
;MISCAYVLLFLNQIPFDPPIKHHQPGFYSSYYSSRKYNYPPDYQSKDEESNHTKLKLLEPQRLIILGDDPRNPFYGAYQLPSSRYFPKLDANLDIISTSEKDYGSGTKVMAYCSPTLSTTKIIEKLVHGQSPVTKTREIDPDSTTISEQQCWQRPKELTQDEICSSRDIISLANQGLLSVTGIYSKLAPENKGDIPIVNVKSQLALKDMVSGPQLYAAKRVSNIQKVLVWYFGHLHIFERENKDHSWWPTTKVSVENNNAAILLNFMRRDFGLFRDLDVQLQRFALLEKSAGKNQAYTSLVSLEAKNKPAQIMAEITRVEIRNSNEPNLNYLNAPFRHI
;
A
#
# COMPACT_ATOMS: atom_id res chain seq x y z
N MET A 1 22.54 20.36 -3.02
CA MET A 1 21.93 19.06 -2.64
C MET A 1 20.82 18.76 -3.63
N ILE A 2 20.82 17.60 -4.28
CA ILE A 2 19.73 17.18 -5.18
C ILE A 2 18.53 16.77 -4.33
N SER A 3 17.36 17.32 -4.65
CA SER A 3 16.08 16.98 -4.02
C SER A 3 15.30 16.02 -4.93
N CYS A 4 14.54 15.09 -4.35
CA CYS A 4 13.75 14.13 -5.13
C CYS A 4 12.33 13.93 -4.59
N ALA A 5 11.37 13.77 -5.49
CA ALA A 5 10.03 13.24 -5.21
C ALA A 5 9.90 11.84 -5.80
N TYR A 6 9.25 10.94 -5.08
CA TYR A 6 9.12 9.52 -5.44
C TYR A 6 7.67 9.23 -5.78
N VAL A 7 7.43 8.59 -6.91
CA VAL A 7 6.11 8.43 -7.49
C VAL A 7 5.85 6.95 -7.74
N LEU A 8 4.72 6.46 -7.23
CA LEU A 8 4.22 5.11 -7.45
C LEU A 8 2.91 5.20 -8.21
N LEU A 9 2.80 4.44 -9.29
CA LEU A 9 1.63 4.39 -10.16
C LEU A 9 1.03 2.99 -10.11
N PHE A 10 -0.14 2.86 -9.50
CA PHE A 10 -0.83 1.59 -9.30
C PHE A 10 -1.82 1.34 -10.44
N LEU A 11 -1.61 0.27 -11.23
CA LEU A 11 -2.34 0.01 -12.46
C LEU A 11 -3.26 -1.22 -12.40
N ASN A 12 -3.05 -2.15 -11.47
CA ASN A 12 -3.77 -3.43 -11.48
C ASN A 12 -5.09 -3.44 -10.69
N GLN A 13 -6.11 -4.01 -11.34
CA GLN A 13 -7.33 -4.52 -10.74
C GLN A 13 -7.33 -6.04 -10.91
N ILE A 14 -6.98 -6.80 -9.87
CA ILE A 14 -7.48 -8.18 -9.77
C ILE A 14 -8.67 -8.08 -8.81
N PRO A 15 -9.91 -8.35 -9.26
CA PRO A 15 -11.04 -8.43 -8.35
C PRO A 15 -10.70 -9.46 -7.27
N PHE A 16 -10.74 -9.03 -6.01
CA PHE A 16 -10.60 -9.94 -4.89
C PHE A 16 -11.91 -10.73 -4.75
N ASP A 17 -11.88 -12.03 -5.08
CA ASP A 17 -12.87 -12.99 -4.62
C ASP A 17 -12.42 -13.47 -3.24
N PRO A 18 -13.04 -13.04 -2.12
CA PRO A 18 -12.74 -13.62 -0.82
C PRO A 18 -13.10 -15.11 -0.83
N PRO A 19 -12.28 -15.99 -0.24
CA PRO A 19 -12.66 -17.39 -0.05
C PRO A 19 -13.89 -17.43 0.87
N ILE A 20 -15.04 -17.77 0.30
CA ILE A 20 -16.23 -18.13 1.06
C ILE A 20 -15.89 -19.42 1.80
N LYS A 21 -15.57 -19.31 3.10
CA LYS A 21 -15.55 -20.49 3.96
C LYS A 21 -16.98 -20.96 4.11
N HIS A 22 -17.37 -21.95 3.31
CA HIS A 22 -18.55 -22.74 3.62
C HIS A 22 -18.29 -23.47 4.93
N HIS A 23 -18.87 -22.98 6.03
CA HIS A 23 -19.18 -23.83 7.17
C HIS A 23 -20.25 -24.81 6.73
N GLN A 24 -19.84 -25.98 6.24
CA GLN A 24 -20.72 -27.14 6.30
C GLN A 24 -20.63 -27.72 7.70
N PRO A 25 -21.73 -27.78 8.48
CA PRO A 25 -21.76 -28.55 9.71
C PRO A 25 -21.57 -30.03 9.35
N GLY A 26 -20.62 -30.67 10.04
CA GLY A 26 -20.24 -32.05 9.82
C GLY A 26 -21.43 -32.99 9.95
N PHE A 27 -21.65 -33.80 8.91
CA PHE A 27 -22.43 -35.02 9.03
C PHE A 27 -21.49 -36.23 9.01
N TYR A 28 -21.67 -37.03 10.04
CA TYR A 28 -20.99 -38.29 10.32
C TYR A 28 -20.96 -39.22 9.11
N SER A 29 -19.80 -39.83 8.89
CA SER A 29 -19.63 -41.02 8.06
C SER A 29 -20.37 -42.22 8.68
N SER A 30 -21.21 -42.90 7.90
CA SER A 30 -21.44 -44.34 8.07
C SER A 30 -21.86 -45.02 6.76
N TYR A 31 -21.06 -46.04 6.41
CA TYR A 31 -21.35 -47.32 5.77
C TYR A 31 -22.14 -47.48 4.43
N TYR A 32 -21.50 -48.25 3.55
CA TYR A 32 -21.95 -48.94 2.33
C TYR A 32 -23.45 -49.29 2.21
N SER A 33 -24.03 -49.05 1.02
CA SER A 33 -24.69 -50.11 0.22
C SER A 33 -25.09 -49.61 -1.18
N SER A 34 -24.70 -50.39 -2.19
CA SER A 34 -25.12 -50.30 -3.59
C SER A 34 -26.64 -50.34 -3.76
N ARG A 35 -27.18 -49.56 -4.70
CA ARG A 35 -28.23 -49.96 -5.65
C ARG A 35 -28.35 -48.95 -6.79
N LYS A 36 -28.16 -49.45 -8.01
CA LYS A 36 -28.49 -48.77 -9.27
C LYS A 36 -30.02 -48.76 -9.44
N TYR A 37 -30.59 -47.59 -9.75
CA TYR A 37 -31.87 -47.49 -10.42
C TYR A 37 -31.78 -46.42 -11.52
N ASN A 38 -32.06 -46.86 -12.74
CA ASN A 38 -32.29 -46.02 -13.92
C ASN A 38 -33.76 -45.59 -13.93
N TYR A 39 -34.05 -44.31 -14.21
CA TYR A 39 -35.28 -43.81 -14.88
C TYR A 39 -35.08 -42.30 -15.25
N PRO A 40 -35.90 -41.71 -16.15
CA PRO A 40 -35.52 -41.17 -17.46
C PRO A 40 -35.38 -39.64 -17.49
N PRO A 41 -34.96 -39.02 -18.63
CA PRO A 41 -34.66 -37.59 -18.70
C PRO A 41 -35.91 -36.81 -19.10
N ASP A 42 -36.46 -36.03 -18.17
CA ASP A 42 -37.02 -34.71 -18.46
C ASP A 42 -37.60 -34.13 -17.17
N TYR A 43 -36.93 -33.12 -16.62
CA TYR A 43 -37.58 -32.03 -15.92
C TYR A 43 -36.57 -30.88 -15.83
N GLN A 44 -36.78 -29.87 -16.68
CA GLN A 44 -36.16 -28.56 -16.55
C GLN A 44 -36.56 -27.95 -15.20
N SER A 45 -35.69 -28.10 -14.21
CA SER A 45 -35.73 -27.29 -12.98
C SER A 45 -34.93 -26.03 -13.26
N LYS A 46 -35.66 -24.92 -13.36
CA LYS A 46 -35.13 -23.56 -13.44
C LYS A 46 -34.01 -23.38 -12.42
N ASP A 47 -32.83 -23.04 -12.92
CA ASP A 47 -31.79 -22.42 -12.12
C ASP A 47 -32.39 -21.12 -11.57
N GLU A 48 -32.79 -21.13 -10.30
CA GLU A 48 -32.85 -19.91 -9.51
C GLU A 48 -31.40 -19.43 -9.37
N GLU A 49 -31.01 -18.61 -10.35
CA GLU A 49 -29.79 -17.83 -10.36
C GLU A 49 -29.82 -16.93 -9.12
N SER A 50 -29.26 -17.45 -8.02
CA SER A 50 -28.99 -16.67 -6.81
C SER A 50 -28.07 -15.53 -7.21
N ASN A 51 -28.67 -14.34 -7.34
CA ASN A 51 -28.00 -13.06 -7.43
C ASN A 51 -27.27 -12.78 -6.10
N HIS A 52 -26.19 -13.53 -5.83
CA HIS A 52 -25.16 -13.09 -4.92
C HIS A 52 -24.32 -12.06 -5.67
N THR A 53 -24.64 -10.79 -5.47
CA THR A 53 -23.84 -9.66 -5.92
C THR A 53 -22.42 -9.86 -5.40
N LYS A 54 -21.53 -10.28 -6.31
CA LYS A 54 -20.10 -10.42 -6.04
C LYS A 54 -19.57 -9.08 -5.53
N LEU A 55 -19.05 -9.07 -4.30
CA LEU A 55 -18.30 -7.95 -3.74
C LEU A 55 -17.05 -7.72 -4.58
N LYS A 56 -17.17 -6.84 -5.57
CA LYS A 56 -16.03 -6.33 -6.32
C LYS A 56 -15.38 -5.26 -5.48
N LEU A 57 -14.47 -5.65 -4.59
CA LEU A 57 -13.56 -4.70 -3.94
C LEU A 57 -12.63 -4.18 -5.04
N LEU A 58 -13.02 -3.07 -5.69
CA LEU A 58 -12.19 -2.39 -6.67
C LEU A 58 -11.10 -1.66 -5.90
N GLU A 59 -9.93 -2.28 -5.83
CA GLU A 59 -8.71 -1.59 -5.39
C GLU A 59 -8.49 -0.38 -6.30
N PRO A 60 -8.48 0.85 -5.77
CA PRO A 60 -8.42 2.01 -6.61
C PRO A 60 -7.08 2.10 -7.33
N GLN A 61 -7.13 2.32 -8.65
CA GLN A 61 -5.98 2.80 -9.40
C GLN A 61 -5.60 4.19 -8.89
N ARG A 62 -4.36 4.36 -8.44
CA ARG A 62 -3.89 5.58 -7.77
C ARG A 62 -2.49 5.96 -8.22
N LEU A 63 -2.23 7.26 -8.18
CA LEU A 63 -0.89 7.83 -8.21
C LEU A 63 -0.54 8.26 -6.79
N ILE A 64 0.52 7.68 -6.22
CA ILE A 64 1.06 8.08 -4.92
C ILE A 64 2.33 8.87 -5.14
N ILE A 65 2.44 10.01 -4.45
CA ILE A 65 3.62 10.85 -4.46
C ILE A 65 4.14 10.97 -3.03
N LEU A 66 5.45 10.79 -2.89
CA LEU A 66 6.16 10.89 -1.63
C LEU A 66 7.31 11.89 -1.74
N GLY A 67 7.50 12.68 -0.69
CA GLY A 67 8.61 13.64 -0.60
C GLY A 67 9.54 13.33 0.56
N ASP A 68 10.85 13.33 0.32
CA ASP A 68 11.88 13.06 1.32
C ASP A 68 12.40 14.31 2.05
N ASP A 69 11.63 15.39 2.09
CA ASP A 69 11.99 16.57 2.88
C ASP A 69 11.99 16.21 4.38
N PRO A 70 13.14 16.29 5.08
CA PRO A 70 13.22 15.90 6.49
C PRO A 70 12.35 16.74 7.42
N ARG A 71 12.03 17.99 7.04
CA ARG A 71 11.22 18.90 7.84
C ARG A 71 9.75 18.82 7.49
N ASN A 72 9.45 18.46 6.24
CA ASN A 72 8.09 18.41 5.74
C ASN A 72 7.89 17.21 4.80
N PRO A 73 7.95 15.97 5.35
CA PRO A 73 7.78 14.79 4.53
C PRO A 73 6.37 14.78 3.94
N PHE A 74 6.27 14.43 2.67
CA PHE A 74 5.01 14.53 1.93
C PHE A 74 4.48 13.16 1.57
N TYR A 75 3.17 12.97 1.73
CA TYR A 75 2.41 11.88 1.12
C TYR A 75 1.24 12.51 0.39
N GLY A 76 0.96 12.06 -0.82
CA GLY A 76 -0.26 12.45 -1.53
C GLY A 76 -0.77 11.29 -2.36
N ALA A 77 -2.06 11.02 -2.25
CA ALA A 77 -2.76 10.09 -3.12
C ALA A 77 -3.61 10.87 -4.11
N TYR A 78 -3.50 10.52 -5.38
CA TYR A 78 -4.19 11.17 -6.48
C TYR A 78 -4.92 10.14 -7.33
N GLN A 79 -5.97 10.58 -7.99
CA GLN A 79 -6.64 9.77 -9.00
C GLN A 79 -5.65 9.37 -10.09
N LEU A 80 -5.87 8.20 -10.70
CA LEU A 80 -5.04 7.76 -11.79
C LEU A 80 -5.12 8.79 -12.94
N PRO A 81 -3.99 9.28 -13.46
CA PRO A 81 -4.00 10.12 -14.65
C PRO A 81 -4.72 9.40 -15.79
N SER A 82 -5.55 10.10 -16.57
CA SER A 82 -6.27 9.52 -17.71
C SER A 82 -5.35 8.83 -18.72
N SER A 83 -4.10 9.29 -18.80
CA SER A 83 -3.06 8.72 -19.65
C SER A 83 -2.58 7.35 -19.18
N ARG A 84 -2.77 6.99 -17.89
CA ARG A 84 -2.16 5.82 -17.23
C ARG A 84 -0.63 5.80 -17.25
N TYR A 85 -0.01 6.97 -17.47
CA TYR A 85 1.44 7.16 -17.41
C TYR A 85 1.80 8.12 -16.29
N PHE A 86 3.09 8.15 -15.94
CA PHE A 86 3.60 9.16 -15.03
C PHE A 86 3.43 10.59 -15.59
N PRO A 87 3.29 11.61 -14.72
CA PRO A 87 3.20 12.99 -15.15
C PRO A 87 4.42 13.40 -15.98
N LYS A 88 4.17 13.85 -17.22
CA LYS A 88 5.23 14.46 -18.04
C LYS A 88 5.38 15.92 -17.64
N LEU A 89 6.59 16.28 -17.22
CA LEU A 89 6.93 17.65 -16.85
C LEU A 89 7.58 18.36 -18.03
N ASP A 90 7.46 19.69 -18.05
CA ASP A 90 8.17 20.53 -19.02
C ASP A 90 9.69 20.37 -18.84
N ALA A 91 10.40 20.16 -19.95
CA ALA A 91 11.85 20.02 -20.00
C ALA A 91 12.59 21.23 -19.42
N ASN A 92 11.96 22.40 -19.37
CA ASN A 92 12.54 23.63 -18.84
C ASN A 92 12.59 23.69 -17.30
N LEU A 93 11.97 22.74 -16.59
CA LEU A 93 11.82 22.81 -15.13
C LEU A 93 13.04 22.35 -14.33
N ASP A 94 14.16 22.03 -14.98
CA ASP A 94 15.36 21.44 -14.33
C ASP A 94 15.01 20.25 -13.42
N ILE A 95 14.01 19.47 -13.86
CA ILE A 95 13.57 18.23 -13.23
C ILE A 95 13.86 17.11 -14.22
N ILE A 96 14.56 16.10 -13.75
CA ILE A 96 14.73 14.84 -14.49
C ILE A 96 13.96 13.73 -13.79
N SER A 97 13.64 12.69 -14.54
CA SER A 97 13.12 11.45 -13.98
C SER A 97 14.09 10.30 -14.20
N THR A 98 14.09 9.34 -13.29
CA THR A 98 14.67 8.01 -13.51
C THR A 98 13.98 7.30 -14.68
N SER A 99 14.67 6.37 -15.34
CA SER A 99 14.09 5.64 -16.47
C SER A 99 12.90 4.78 -16.04
N GLU A 100 11.80 4.85 -16.79
CA GLU A 100 10.69 3.91 -16.67
C GLU A 100 11.13 2.54 -17.22
N LYS A 101 10.76 1.48 -16.51
CA LYS A 101 10.87 0.12 -17.05
C LYS A 101 9.51 -0.56 -16.94
N ASP A 102 9.14 -1.30 -17.99
CA ASP A 102 7.95 -2.13 -17.95
C ASP A 102 8.18 -3.30 -17.01
N TYR A 103 7.51 -3.25 -15.87
CA TYR A 103 7.43 -4.34 -14.92
C TYR A 103 6.06 -5.01 -15.01
N GLY A 104 6.01 -6.28 -14.60
CA GLY A 104 4.80 -7.10 -14.54
C GLY A 104 3.63 -6.42 -13.82
N SER A 105 2.46 -7.03 -13.97
CA SER A 105 1.14 -6.37 -13.98
C SER A 105 0.79 -5.31 -12.91
N GLY A 106 1.47 -5.18 -11.78
CA GLY A 106 0.99 -4.39 -10.61
C GLY A 106 1.17 -2.86 -10.62
N THR A 107 2.37 -2.43 -10.20
CA THR A 107 2.69 -1.05 -9.76
C THR A 107 3.99 -0.59 -10.40
N LYS A 108 3.99 0.59 -11.02
CA LYS A 108 5.20 1.23 -11.58
C LYS A 108 5.78 2.22 -10.58
N VAL A 109 7.09 2.47 -10.63
CA VAL A 109 7.76 3.43 -9.74
C VAL A 109 8.73 4.33 -10.52
N MET A 110 8.80 5.60 -10.14
CA MET A 110 9.69 6.60 -10.71
C MET A 110 10.16 7.59 -9.64
N ALA A 111 11.33 8.19 -9.80
CA ALA A 111 11.77 9.33 -9.00
C ALA A 111 12.03 10.54 -9.89
N TYR A 112 11.60 11.71 -9.42
CA TYR A 112 11.80 13.02 -10.06
C TYR A 112 12.76 13.84 -9.21
N CYS A 113 13.88 14.23 -9.78
CA CYS A 113 14.96 14.88 -9.04
C CYS A 113 15.35 16.21 -9.69
N SER A 114 15.78 17.17 -8.86
CA SER A 114 16.26 18.47 -9.29
C SER A 114 17.42 18.96 -8.42
N PRO A 115 18.44 19.60 -9.00
CA PRO A 115 19.54 20.21 -8.26
C PRO A 115 19.19 21.63 -7.80
N THR A 116 18.17 22.27 -8.38
CA THR A 116 17.78 23.67 -8.12
C THR A 116 16.45 23.81 -7.38
N LEU A 117 15.56 22.82 -7.51
CA LEU A 117 14.26 22.81 -6.83
C LEU A 117 14.30 22.00 -5.54
N SER A 118 13.52 22.45 -4.55
CA SER A 118 13.22 21.66 -3.35
C SER A 118 12.22 20.56 -3.66
N THR A 119 12.17 19.52 -2.83
CA THR A 119 11.19 18.43 -2.94
C THR A 119 9.75 18.95 -3.01
N THR A 120 9.40 19.96 -2.20
CA THR A 120 8.08 20.61 -2.25
C THR A 120 7.77 21.22 -3.61
N LYS A 121 8.71 21.96 -4.21
CA LYS A 121 8.53 22.56 -5.54
C LYS A 121 8.41 21.50 -6.64
N ILE A 122 9.16 20.40 -6.55
CA ILE A 122 9.02 19.28 -7.47
C ILE A 122 7.60 18.70 -7.38
N ILE A 123 7.10 18.48 -6.16
CA ILE A 123 5.76 17.95 -5.91
C ILE A 123 4.69 18.90 -6.43
N GLU A 124 4.78 20.20 -6.17
CA GLU A 124 3.86 21.22 -6.71
C GLU A 124 3.73 21.14 -8.25
N LYS A 125 4.82 20.86 -8.96
CA LYS A 125 4.81 20.65 -10.41
C LYS A 125 4.17 19.33 -10.81
N LEU A 126 4.41 18.25 -10.06
CA LEU A 126 3.84 16.92 -10.33
C LEU A 126 2.32 16.85 -10.11
N VAL A 127 1.83 17.56 -9.10
CA VAL A 127 0.42 17.52 -8.67
C VAL A 127 -0.45 18.51 -9.45
N HIS A 128 0.15 19.40 -10.24
CA HIS A 128 -0.59 20.37 -11.02
C HIS A 128 -1.53 19.68 -12.02
N GLY A 129 -2.84 19.90 -11.86
CA GLY A 129 -3.87 19.23 -12.67
C GLY A 129 -4.23 17.82 -12.21
N GLN A 130 -3.68 17.33 -11.09
CA GLN A 130 -4.08 16.07 -10.48
C GLN A 130 -5.17 16.27 -9.44
N SER A 131 -6.16 15.38 -9.45
CA SER A 131 -7.24 15.37 -8.46
C SER A 131 -6.81 14.60 -7.21
N PRO A 132 -6.65 15.26 -6.04
CA PRO A 132 -6.30 14.57 -4.81
C PRO A 132 -7.45 13.65 -4.36
N VAL A 133 -7.10 12.50 -3.83
CA VAL A 133 -8.04 11.56 -3.21
C VAL A 133 -8.09 11.90 -1.72
N THR A 134 -9.13 12.62 -1.32
CA THR A 134 -9.29 13.12 0.06
C THR A 134 -10.19 12.24 0.93
N LYS A 135 -10.88 11.25 0.34
CA LYS A 135 -11.72 10.29 1.06
C LYS A 135 -11.59 8.90 0.46
N THR A 136 -11.40 7.91 1.32
CA THR A 136 -11.43 6.47 1.04
C THR A 136 -12.86 5.93 0.84
N ARG A 137 -13.76 6.74 0.27
CA ARG A 137 -15.16 6.37 -0.02
C ARG A 137 -15.30 5.51 -1.29
N GLU A 138 -14.44 4.49 -1.42
CA GLU A 138 -14.60 3.47 -2.45
C GLU A 138 -14.91 2.10 -1.83
N ILE A 139 -15.52 2.11 -0.64
CA ILE A 139 -16.45 1.04 -0.27
C ILE A 139 -17.81 1.56 -0.73
N ASP A 140 -18.41 0.88 -1.70
CA ASP A 140 -19.80 1.13 -2.08
C ASP A 140 -20.66 1.07 -0.80
N PRO A 141 -21.40 2.13 -0.44
CA PRO A 141 -22.23 2.15 0.75
C PRO A 141 -23.19 0.95 0.84
N ASP A 142 -23.61 0.41 -0.31
CA ASP A 142 -24.51 -0.75 -0.40
C ASP A 142 -23.77 -2.09 -0.38
N SER A 143 -22.42 -2.09 -0.36
CA SER A 143 -21.60 -3.32 -0.31
C SER A 143 -21.41 -3.89 1.09
N THR A 144 -22.14 -3.37 2.09
CA THR A 144 -22.07 -3.90 3.46
C THR A 144 -22.35 -5.40 3.42
N THR A 145 -21.35 -6.19 3.77
CA THR A 145 -21.44 -7.64 3.77
C THR A 145 -22.49 -8.12 4.77
N ILE A 146 -23.04 -9.31 4.57
CA ILE A 146 -24.00 -9.90 5.54
C ILE A 146 -23.37 -9.97 6.94
N SER A 147 -22.06 -10.26 7.05
CA SER A 147 -21.34 -10.27 8.32
C SER A 147 -21.24 -8.89 8.96
N GLU A 148 -20.95 -7.84 8.19
CA GLU A 148 -20.92 -6.45 8.70
C GLU A 148 -22.30 -5.99 9.17
N GLN A 149 -23.37 -6.32 8.43
CA GLN A 149 -24.75 -6.01 8.83
C GLN A 149 -25.13 -6.72 10.13
N GLN A 150 -24.82 -8.02 10.22
CA GLN A 150 -25.05 -8.81 11.43
C GLN A 150 -24.24 -8.28 12.62
N CYS A 151 -23.01 -7.82 12.36
CA CYS A 151 -22.18 -7.21 13.39
C CYS A 151 -22.79 -5.88 13.86
N TRP A 152 -23.23 -5.01 12.95
CA TRP A 152 -23.81 -3.70 13.26
C TRP A 152 -25.15 -3.79 14.01
N GLN A 153 -25.98 -4.79 13.70
CA GLN A 153 -27.30 -4.97 14.34
C GLN A 153 -27.25 -5.38 15.83
N ARG A 154 -26.07 -5.35 16.48
CA ARG A 154 -25.90 -5.69 17.91
C ARG A 154 -25.65 -4.41 18.72
N PRO A 155 -26.72 -3.73 19.20
CA PRO A 155 -26.65 -2.35 19.69
C PRO A 155 -26.02 -2.15 21.07
N LYS A 156 -25.70 -3.20 21.84
CA LYS A 156 -25.35 -3.02 23.26
C LYS A 156 -23.88 -3.20 23.61
N GLU A 157 -23.17 -4.11 22.97
CA GLU A 157 -21.74 -4.33 23.22
C GLU A 157 -21.14 -4.94 21.96
N LEU A 158 -20.75 -4.09 21.00
CA LEU A 158 -19.92 -4.51 19.87
C LEU A 158 -18.58 -4.98 20.44
N THR A 159 -18.51 -6.27 20.73
CA THR A 159 -17.30 -6.96 21.18
C THR A 159 -16.91 -7.93 20.09
N GLN A 160 -15.62 -8.15 19.96
CA GLN A 160 -15.13 -9.10 18.99
C GLN A 160 -15.55 -10.52 19.40
N ASP A 161 -16.25 -11.22 18.51
CA ASP A 161 -16.69 -12.61 18.69
C ASP A 161 -16.73 -13.35 17.34
N GLU A 162 -17.33 -14.54 17.30
CA GLU A 162 -17.41 -15.35 16.07
C GLU A 162 -18.27 -14.69 14.96
N ILE A 163 -19.14 -13.73 15.32
CA ILE A 163 -20.04 -13.03 14.41
C ILE A 163 -19.38 -11.73 13.92
N CYS A 164 -18.72 -11.00 14.82
CA CYS A 164 -17.99 -9.77 14.51
C CYS A 164 -16.48 -10.03 14.38
N SER A 165 -16.02 -10.29 13.16
CA SER A 165 -14.58 -10.42 12.90
C SER A 165 -13.85 -9.07 13.06
N SER A 166 -12.53 -9.11 13.25
CA SER A 166 -11.71 -7.88 13.22
C SER A 166 -11.90 -7.11 11.91
N ARG A 167 -12.10 -7.81 10.79
CA ARG A 167 -12.33 -7.18 9.48
C ARG A 167 -13.64 -6.39 9.48
N ASP A 168 -14.73 -6.98 9.95
CA ASP A 168 -16.03 -6.32 9.98
C ASP A 168 -15.97 -5.07 10.88
N ILE A 169 -15.37 -5.19 12.07
CA ILE A 169 -15.22 -4.07 13.02
C ILE A 169 -14.42 -2.92 12.38
N ILE A 170 -13.27 -3.22 11.78
CA ILE A 170 -12.43 -2.19 11.15
C ILE A 170 -13.12 -1.59 9.92
N SER A 171 -13.85 -2.37 9.14
CA SER A 171 -14.62 -1.86 8.00
C SER A 171 -15.74 -0.91 8.43
N LEU A 172 -16.53 -1.30 9.45
CA LEU A 172 -17.54 -0.44 10.06
C LEU A 172 -16.93 0.85 10.63
N ALA A 173 -15.74 0.75 11.22
CA ALA A 173 -14.99 1.92 11.67
C ALA A 173 -14.57 2.83 10.49
N ASN A 174 -14.10 2.25 9.39
CA ASN A 174 -13.76 3.04 8.19
C ASN A 174 -14.98 3.73 7.56
N GLN A 175 -16.17 3.17 7.73
CA GLN A 175 -17.44 3.78 7.33
C GLN A 175 -17.93 4.88 8.29
N GLY A 176 -17.27 5.06 9.44
CA GLY A 176 -17.64 6.05 10.45
C GLY A 176 -18.77 5.61 11.38
N LEU A 177 -19.15 4.33 11.38
CA LEU A 177 -20.25 3.79 12.17
C LEU A 177 -19.84 3.48 13.62
N LEU A 178 -18.56 3.20 13.86
CA LEU A 178 -18.01 2.97 15.19
C LEU A 178 -16.58 3.51 15.31
N SER A 179 -16.05 3.58 16.52
CA SER A 179 -14.66 3.99 16.79
C SER A 179 -13.85 2.82 17.36
N VAL A 180 -12.60 2.69 16.93
CA VAL A 180 -11.69 1.61 17.35
C VAL A 180 -10.65 2.16 18.31
N THR A 181 -10.48 1.48 19.45
CA THR A 181 -9.51 1.86 20.49
C THR A 181 -8.46 0.78 20.71
N GLY A 182 -7.44 1.11 21.50
CA GLY A 182 -6.35 0.19 21.84
C GLY A 182 -5.29 0.07 20.75
N ILE A 183 -4.58 -1.06 20.78
CA ILE A 183 -3.40 -1.34 19.93
C ILE A 183 -3.70 -1.32 18.42
N TYR A 184 -4.94 -1.62 18.03
CA TYR A 184 -5.39 -1.65 16.63
C TYR A 184 -6.10 -0.38 16.17
N SER A 185 -6.16 0.66 17.01
CA SER A 185 -6.72 1.98 16.64
C SER A 185 -6.09 2.60 15.39
N LYS A 186 -4.86 2.21 15.03
CA LYS A 186 -4.19 2.70 13.81
C LYS A 186 -4.76 2.13 12.50
N LEU A 187 -5.56 1.07 12.57
CA LEU A 187 -6.15 0.40 11.41
C LEU A 187 -7.43 1.07 10.91
N ALA A 188 -7.98 2.02 11.66
CA ALA A 188 -9.21 2.69 11.33
C ALA A 188 -9.07 4.21 11.48
N PRO A 189 -9.92 5.00 10.80
CA PRO A 189 -10.05 6.42 11.07
C PRO A 189 -10.41 6.71 12.52
N GLU A 190 -9.98 7.87 13.01
CA GLU A 190 -10.39 8.36 14.33
C GLU A 190 -11.76 9.02 14.23
N ASN A 191 -12.80 8.24 14.55
CA ASN A 191 -14.17 8.73 14.53
C ASN A 191 -14.54 9.37 15.87
N LYS A 192 -15.22 10.52 15.81
CA LYS A 192 -15.67 11.31 16.96
C LYS A 192 -17.18 11.48 16.92
N GLY A 193 -17.80 11.59 18.09
CA GLY A 193 -19.24 11.78 18.24
C GLY A 193 -19.85 10.73 19.16
N ASP A 194 -21.18 10.68 19.19
CA ASP A 194 -21.95 9.69 19.91
C ASP A 194 -22.07 8.40 19.08
N ILE A 195 -20.95 7.66 18.99
CA ILE A 195 -20.84 6.41 18.24
C ILE A 195 -20.27 5.30 19.15
N PRO A 196 -20.61 4.02 18.89
CA PRO A 196 -20.07 2.90 19.66
C PRO A 196 -18.54 2.86 19.63
N ILE A 197 -17.92 2.58 20.78
CA ILE A 197 -16.47 2.41 20.91
C ILE A 197 -16.15 0.94 21.13
N VAL A 198 -15.28 0.40 20.29
CA VAL A 198 -14.88 -1.01 20.30
C VAL A 198 -13.38 -1.14 20.54
N ASN A 199 -12.99 -2.05 21.43
CA ASN A 199 -11.60 -2.43 21.62
C ASN A 199 -11.38 -3.81 20.97
N VAL A 200 -10.61 -3.84 19.88
CA VAL A 200 -10.27 -5.09 19.18
C VAL A 200 -9.21 -5.82 20.01
N LYS A 201 -9.59 -6.95 20.61
CA LYS A 201 -8.74 -7.68 21.58
C LYS A 201 -7.96 -8.84 20.97
N SER A 202 -8.42 -9.41 19.86
CA SER A 202 -7.80 -10.60 19.29
C SER A 202 -6.55 -10.28 18.47
N GLN A 203 -5.75 -11.32 18.24
CA GLN A 203 -4.64 -11.26 17.30
C GLN A 203 -5.16 -11.01 15.88
N LEU A 204 -4.60 -9.99 15.23
CA LEU A 204 -4.91 -9.71 13.83
C LEU A 204 -4.07 -10.59 12.90
N ALA A 205 -4.74 -11.50 12.20
CA ALA A 205 -4.16 -12.17 11.04
C ALA A 205 -4.32 -11.28 9.81
N LEU A 206 -3.21 -10.77 9.27
CA LEU A 206 -3.23 -9.82 8.16
C LEU A 206 -3.94 -10.38 6.90
N LYS A 207 -3.85 -11.69 6.65
CA LYS A 207 -4.57 -12.39 5.57
C LYS A 207 -6.11 -12.25 5.62
N ASP A 208 -6.66 -11.93 6.79
CA ASP A 208 -8.10 -11.71 6.96
C ASP A 208 -8.49 -10.27 6.57
N MET A 209 -7.51 -9.37 6.47
CA MET A 209 -7.68 -7.95 6.15
C MET A 209 -7.22 -7.59 4.74
N VAL A 210 -6.19 -8.28 4.23
CA VAL A 210 -5.58 -8.00 2.93
C VAL A 210 -5.37 -9.27 2.12
N SER A 211 -5.39 -9.10 0.82
CA SER A 211 -5.23 -10.12 -0.21
C SER A 211 -3.83 -10.09 -0.84
N GLY A 212 -3.51 -11.10 -1.64
CA GLY A 212 -2.24 -11.13 -2.37
C GLY A 212 -1.99 -9.91 -3.27
N PRO A 213 -2.96 -9.47 -4.09
CA PRO A 213 -2.82 -8.26 -4.90
C PRO A 213 -2.57 -6.96 -4.11
N GLN A 214 -3.04 -6.91 -2.86
CA GLN A 214 -2.79 -5.79 -1.95
C GLN A 214 -1.36 -5.79 -1.39
N LEU A 215 -0.67 -6.92 -1.38
CA LEU A 215 0.70 -7.01 -0.91
C LEU A 215 1.65 -6.47 -1.98
N TYR A 216 2.22 -5.29 -1.73
CA TYR A 216 3.16 -4.66 -2.67
C TYR A 216 4.60 -5.11 -2.43
N ALA A 217 5.04 -5.12 -1.17
CA ALA A 217 6.40 -5.54 -0.83
C ALA A 217 6.44 -6.25 0.52
N ALA A 218 7.40 -7.16 0.67
CA ALA A 218 7.65 -7.87 1.92
C ALA A 218 9.15 -7.98 2.15
N LYS A 219 9.59 -7.72 3.39
CA LYS A 219 10.99 -7.79 3.76
C LYS A 219 11.14 -8.29 5.18
N ARG A 220 12.16 -9.14 5.38
CA ARG A 220 12.66 -9.48 6.71
C ARG A 220 13.88 -8.62 7.02
N VAL A 221 13.85 -7.92 8.16
CA VAL A 221 14.96 -7.16 8.71
C VAL A 221 15.23 -7.70 10.11
N SER A 222 16.35 -8.42 10.29
CA SER A 222 16.65 -9.15 11.53
C SER A 222 15.52 -10.14 11.91
N ASN A 223 14.98 -10.05 13.13
CA ASN A 223 13.87 -10.85 13.63
C ASN A 223 12.48 -10.28 13.29
N ILE A 224 12.39 -9.16 12.57
CA ILE A 224 11.14 -8.48 12.24
C ILE A 224 10.80 -8.72 10.77
N GLN A 225 9.55 -9.10 10.51
CA GLN A 225 8.96 -9.12 9.18
C GLN A 225 8.16 -7.83 9.01
N LYS A 226 8.36 -7.18 7.86
CA LYS A 226 7.62 -5.99 7.47
C LYS A 226 6.98 -6.23 6.11
N VAL A 227 5.76 -5.76 5.95
CA VAL A 227 5.04 -5.78 4.68
C VAL A 227 4.50 -4.40 4.39
N LEU A 228 4.56 -4.02 3.11
CA LEU A 228 3.94 -2.83 2.56
C LEU A 228 2.74 -3.29 1.76
N VAL A 229 1.56 -2.85 2.21
CA VAL A 229 0.28 -3.27 1.65
C VAL A 229 -0.54 -2.05 1.23
N TRP A 230 -1.34 -2.24 0.21
CA TRP A 230 -2.45 -1.35 -0.11
C TRP A 230 -3.61 -1.66 0.84
N TYR A 231 -4.00 -0.67 1.62
CA TYR A 231 -5.03 -0.81 2.63
C TYR A 231 -5.87 0.46 2.67
N PHE A 232 -7.19 0.30 2.49
CA PHE A 232 -8.13 1.41 2.25
C PHE A 232 -7.63 2.41 1.20
N GLY A 233 -7.03 1.95 0.10
CA GLY A 233 -6.59 2.83 -0.99
C GLY A 233 -5.32 3.66 -0.71
N HIS A 234 -4.64 3.41 0.41
CA HIS A 234 -3.38 4.05 0.77
C HIS A 234 -2.30 2.99 1.08
N LEU A 235 -1.04 3.41 1.09
CA LEU A 235 0.08 2.53 1.46
C LEU A 235 0.23 2.45 2.97
N HIS A 236 0.26 1.23 3.50
CA HIS A 236 0.45 0.96 4.92
C HIS A 236 1.54 -0.07 5.18
N ILE A 237 2.25 0.11 6.29
CA ILE A 237 3.25 -0.84 6.76
C ILE A 237 2.69 -1.58 7.96
N PHE A 238 2.80 -2.90 7.90
CA PHE A 238 2.57 -3.78 9.02
C PHE A 238 3.86 -4.50 9.37
N GLU A 239 4.08 -4.74 10.65
CA GLU A 239 5.22 -5.50 11.16
C GLU A 239 4.79 -6.59 12.12
N ARG A 240 5.60 -7.65 12.17
CA ARG A 240 5.50 -8.69 13.20
C ARG A 240 6.87 -9.24 13.52
N GLU A 241 7.04 -9.76 14.72
CA GLU A 241 8.19 -10.60 15.01
C GLU A 241 8.06 -11.95 14.30
N ASN A 242 9.17 -12.57 13.91
CA ASN A 242 9.18 -13.84 13.17
C ASN A 242 8.39 -14.98 13.86
N LYS A 243 8.30 -14.95 15.19
CA LYS A 243 7.59 -15.97 15.99
C LYS A 243 6.16 -15.56 16.37
N ASP A 244 5.82 -14.28 16.20
CA ASP A 244 4.50 -13.77 16.52
C ASP A 244 3.53 -14.11 15.37
N HIS A 245 2.28 -14.35 15.72
CA HIS A 245 1.18 -14.55 14.77
C HIS A 245 0.46 -13.24 14.46
N SER A 246 0.64 -12.23 15.31
CA SER A 246 -0.05 -10.95 15.25
C SER A 246 0.72 -9.97 14.37
N TRP A 247 -0.01 -9.31 13.46
CA TRP A 247 0.52 -8.17 12.72
C TRP A 247 0.15 -6.86 13.40
N TRP A 248 1.12 -5.94 13.45
CA TRP A 248 1.01 -4.65 14.10
C TRP A 248 1.09 -3.52 13.06
N PRO A 249 0.14 -2.58 13.03
CA PRO A 249 0.23 -1.43 12.13
C PRO A 249 1.30 -0.45 12.59
N THR A 250 2.27 -0.20 11.70
CA THR A 250 3.30 0.81 11.91
C THR A 250 2.81 2.19 11.45
N THR A 251 2.08 2.24 10.33
CA THR A 251 1.42 3.45 9.81
C THR A 251 -0.01 3.60 10.33
N LYS A 252 -0.58 4.82 10.30
CA LYS A 252 -1.95 5.10 10.77
C LYS A 252 -2.86 5.55 9.61
N VAL A 253 -4.07 5.01 9.56
CA VAL A 253 -5.13 5.40 8.61
C VAL A 253 -5.64 6.83 8.91
N SER A 254 -6.01 7.57 7.85
CA SER A 254 -6.53 8.94 7.86
C SER A 254 -5.54 10.03 8.32
N VAL A 255 -4.26 9.70 8.43
CA VAL A 255 -3.16 10.66 8.68
C VAL A 255 -1.97 10.36 7.78
N GLU A 256 -2.24 10.07 6.50
CA GLU A 256 -1.27 9.53 5.55
C GLU A 256 -0.05 10.44 5.34
N ASN A 257 -0.22 11.76 5.45
CA ASN A 257 0.88 12.73 5.43
C ASN A 257 1.93 12.43 6.51
N ASN A 258 1.50 12.00 7.69
CA ASN A 258 2.40 11.63 8.79
C ASN A 258 3.10 10.29 8.54
N ASN A 259 2.60 9.47 7.60
CA ASN A 259 3.21 8.20 7.22
C ASN A 259 4.34 8.37 6.18
N ALA A 260 4.46 9.54 5.55
CA ALA A 260 5.42 9.79 4.46
C ALA A 260 6.85 9.36 4.78
N ALA A 261 7.39 9.83 5.91
CA ALA A 261 8.77 9.54 6.32
C ALA A 261 9.02 8.05 6.56
N ILE A 262 8.08 7.37 7.23
CA ILE A 262 8.23 5.94 7.54
C ILE A 262 8.07 5.06 6.31
N LEU A 263 7.16 5.42 5.40
CA LEU A 263 6.99 4.76 4.10
C LEU A 263 8.25 4.89 3.24
N LEU A 264 8.77 6.11 3.09
CA LEU A 264 10.01 6.35 2.36
C LEU A 264 11.21 5.63 2.97
N ASN A 265 11.32 5.62 4.30
CA ASN A 265 12.38 4.91 4.98
C ASN A 265 12.33 3.40 4.70
N PHE A 266 11.14 2.80 4.77
CA PHE A 266 10.96 1.39 4.41
C PHE A 266 11.34 1.13 2.96
N MET A 267 10.82 1.90 2.00
CA MET A 267 11.11 1.67 0.57
C MET A 267 12.57 1.89 0.21
N ARG A 268 13.21 2.94 0.73
CA ARG A 268 14.62 3.25 0.43
C ARG A 268 15.59 2.36 1.19
N ARG A 269 15.43 2.22 2.51
CA ARG A 269 16.42 1.55 3.37
C ARG A 269 16.16 0.07 3.59
N ASP A 270 14.95 -0.29 4.00
CA ASP A 270 14.65 -1.68 4.36
C ASP A 270 14.49 -2.54 3.10
N PHE A 271 13.69 -2.06 2.14
CA PHE A 271 13.38 -2.76 0.91
C PHE A 271 14.46 -2.56 -0.16
N GLY A 272 15.08 -1.37 -0.20
CA GLY A 272 16.16 -1.06 -1.15
C GLY A 272 15.65 -0.70 -2.56
N LEU A 273 14.40 -0.26 -2.69
CA LEU A 273 13.76 0.07 -3.98
C LEU A 273 14.57 1.10 -4.78
N PHE A 274 15.06 2.13 -4.09
CA PHE A 274 15.78 3.25 -4.69
C PHE A 274 17.29 3.15 -4.49
N ARG A 275 17.84 1.96 -4.21
CA ARG A 275 19.25 1.79 -3.83
C ARG A 275 20.21 2.36 -4.88
N ASP A 276 19.96 2.09 -6.16
CA ASP A 276 20.85 2.53 -7.23
C ASP A 276 20.79 4.06 -7.41
N LEU A 277 19.62 4.67 -7.18
CA LEU A 277 19.46 6.13 -7.11
C LEU A 277 20.19 6.71 -5.89
N ASP A 278 20.05 6.08 -4.73
CA ASP A 278 20.70 6.51 -3.49
C ASP A 278 22.23 6.54 -3.64
N VAL A 279 22.83 5.58 -4.36
CA VAL A 279 24.26 5.59 -4.70
C VAL A 279 24.64 6.85 -5.50
N GLN A 280 23.83 7.24 -6.49
CA GLN A 280 24.12 8.45 -7.28
C GLN A 280 23.95 9.74 -6.46
N LEU A 281 22.89 9.83 -5.65
CA LEU A 281 22.67 10.97 -4.77
C LEU A 281 23.79 11.13 -3.74
N GLN A 282 24.29 10.03 -3.17
CA GLN A 282 25.42 10.05 -2.24
C GLN A 282 26.71 10.52 -2.91
N ARG A 283 27.00 10.06 -4.13
CA ARG A 283 28.16 10.53 -4.91
C ARG A 283 28.11 12.05 -5.10
N PHE A 284 26.94 12.59 -5.45
CA PHE A 284 26.74 14.03 -5.55
C PHE A 284 26.99 14.77 -4.24
N ALA A 285 26.41 14.28 -3.14
CA ALA A 285 26.57 14.89 -1.82
C ALA A 285 28.04 14.93 -1.36
N LEU A 286 28.83 13.89 -1.68
CA LEU A 286 30.27 13.88 -1.40
C LEU A 286 31.03 14.92 -2.23
N LEU A 287 30.67 15.08 -3.51
CA LEU A 287 31.26 16.09 -4.38
C LEU A 287 30.97 17.52 -3.87
N GLU A 288 29.73 17.83 -3.50
CA GLU A 288 29.38 19.15 -2.93
C GLU A 288 30.18 19.46 -1.67
N LYS A 289 30.30 18.48 -0.76
CA LYS A 289 31.10 18.64 0.47
C LYS A 289 32.58 18.88 0.17
N SER A 290 33.13 18.24 -0.86
CA SER A 290 34.53 18.44 -1.26
C SER A 290 34.76 19.82 -1.91
N ALA A 291 33.79 20.31 -2.69
CA ALA A 291 33.85 21.61 -3.34
C ALA A 291 33.73 22.78 -2.32
N GLY A 292 32.85 22.65 -1.32
CA GLY A 292 32.66 23.66 -0.27
C GLY A 292 33.86 23.83 0.67
N LYS A 293 34.72 22.81 0.83
CA LYS A 293 35.99 22.95 1.57
C LYS A 293 37.09 23.67 0.78
N ASN A 294 36.98 23.71 -0.55
CA ASN A 294 37.98 24.33 -1.45
C ASN A 294 37.61 25.76 -1.89
N GLN A 295 36.55 26.34 -1.32
CA GLN A 295 36.08 27.70 -1.63
C GLN A 295 37.01 28.83 -1.14
N ALA A 296 38.17 28.50 -0.58
CA ALA A 296 39.26 29.45 -0.29
C ALA A 296 40.14 29.77 -1.53
N TYR A 297 39.95 29.10 -2.67
CA TYR A 297 40.67 29.37 -3.93
C TYR A 297 39.69 29.66 -5.08
N THR A 298 39.09 30.85 -5.10
CA THR A 298 37.98 31.23 -5.98
C THR A 298 38.34 31.59 -7.43
N SER A 299 39.53 31.25 -7.93
CA SER A 299 39.94 31.61 -9.31
C SER A 299 40.13 30.43 -10.27
N LEU A 300 40.06 29.18 -9.83
CA LEU A 300 40.30 28.00 -10.68
C LEU A 300 39.35 26.83 -10.40
N VAL A 301 38.04 27.08 -10.42
CA VAL A 301 37.08 25.98 -10.56
C VAL A 301 37.21 25.46 -11.99
N SER A 302 37.90 24.31 -12.16
CA SER A 302 38.08 23.67 -13.47
C SER A 302 36.72 23.51 -14.16
N LEU A 303 36.69 23.64 -15.49
CA LEU A 303 35.47 23.45 -16.30
C LEU A 303 34.78 22.11 -16.00
N GLU A 304 35.56 21.10 -15.58
CA GLU A 304 35.06 19.78 -15.18
C GLU A 304 34.26 19.84 -13.88
N ALA A 305 34.62 20.70 -12.93
CA ALA A 305 33.84 20.89 -11.70
C ALA A 305 32.48 21.58 -11.97
N LYS A 306 32.38 22.39 -13.03
CA LYS A 306 31.10 23.00 -13.47
C LYS A 306 30.17 22.00 -14.16
N ASN A 307 30.71 20.99 -14.83
CA ASN A 307 29.92 20.01 -15.60
C ASN A 307 29.45 18.78 -14.79
N LYS A 308 30.04 18.53 -13.61
CA LYS A 308 29.70 17.36 -12.76
C LYS A 308 28.22 17.26 -12.35
N PRO A 309 27.52 18.35 -11.97
CA PRO A 309 26.08 18.27 -11.69
C PRO A 309 25.28 17.78 -12.91
N ALA A 310 25.56 18.32 -14.09
CA ALA A 310 24.90 17.91 -15.34
C ALA A 310 25.18 16.43 -15.68
N GLN A 311 26.41 15.97 -15.45
CA GLN A 311 26.76 14.55 -15.63
C GLN A 311 25.95 13.65 -14.68
N ILE A 312 25.86 13.99 -13.40
CA ILE A 312 25.11 13.20 -12.43
C ILE A 312 23.62 13.19 -12.75
N MET A 313 23.07 14.32 -13.17
CA MET A 313 21.69 14.38 -13.65
C MET A 313 21.48 13.46 -14.87
N ALA A 314 22.42 13.45 -15.82
CA ALA A 314 22.40 12.50 -16.94
C ALA A 314 22.60 11.03 -16.53
N GLU A 315 23.23 10.75 -15.40
CA GLU A 315 23.33 9.40 -14.84
C GLU A 315 22.04 8.99 -14.14
N ILE A 316 21.39 9.88 -13.40
CA ILE A 316 20.09 9.64 -12.74
C ILE A 316 19.01 9.27 -13.77
N THR A 317 18.98 9.91 -14.96
CA THR A 317 18.01 9.56 -16.01
C THR A 317 18.12 8.13 -16.50
N ARG A 318 19.29 7.50 -16.32
CA ARG A 318 19.57 6.12 -16.69
C ARG A 318 19.39 5.13 -15.54
N VAL A 319 19.10 5.62 -14.33
CA VAL A 319 18.86 4.76 -13.18
C VAL A 319 17.51 4.07 -13.37
N GLU A 320 17.56 2.74 -13.47
CA GLU A 320 16.37 1.89 -13.39
C GLU A 320 16.05 1.60 -11.92
N ILE A 321 14.85 1.98 -11.48
CA ILE A 321 14.34 1.55 -10.17
C ILE A 321 13.94 0.09 -10.30
N ARG A 322 14.67 -0.80 -9.63
CA ARG A 322 14.44 -2.25 -9.65
C ARG A 322 13.44 -2.61 -8.56
N ASN A 323 12.27 -3.12 -8.96
CA ASN A 323 11.41 -3.79 -8.00
C ASN A 323 12.03 -5.15 -7.63
N SER A 324 11.97 -5.55 -6.36
CA SER A 324 12.30 -6.93 -6.01
C SER A 324 11.24 -7.86 -6.60
N ASN A 325 11.55 -9.16 -6.69
CA ASN A 325 10.59 -10.21 -7.04
C ASN A 325 9.23 -10.00 -6.34
N GLU A 326 8.15 -10.48 -6.97
CA GLU A 326 6.81 -10.49 -6.38
C GLU A 326 6.88 -10.92 -4.91
N PRO A 327 6.21 -10.18 -4.01
CA PRO A 327 6.32 -10.46 -2.59
C PRO A 327 5.78 -11.86 -2.32
N ASN A 328 6.55 -12.64 -1.56
CA ASN A 328 6.14 -13.99 -1.22
C ASN A 328 4.83 -13.96 -0.40
N LEU A 329 3.75 -14.51 -0.95
CA LEU A 329 2.44 -14.50 -0.29
C LEU A 329 2.44 -15.22 1.06
N ASN A 330 3.44 -16.07 1.36
CA ASN A 330 3.61 -16.68 2.66
C ASN A 330 3.86 -15.68 3.79
N TYR A 331 4.20 -14.42 3.49
CA TYR A 331 4.22 -13.37 4.52
C TYR A 331 2.82 -13.12 5.09
N LEU A 332 1.75 -13.29 4.32
CA LEU A 332 0.38 -13.14 4.84
C LEU A 332 -0.01 -14.30 5.78
N ASN A 333 0.65 -15.46 5.65
CA ASN A 333 0.38 -16.64 6.46
C ASN A 333 1.04 -16.54 7.84
N ALA A 334 0.42 -17.15 8.85
CA ALA A 334 1.06 -17.33 10.16
C ALA A 334 2.25 -18.31 10.01
N PRO A 335 3.35 -18.13 10.76
CA PRO A 335 4.45 -19.07 10.76
C PRO A 335 3.94 -20.46 11.18
N PHE A 336 4.33 -21.50 10.42
CA PHE A 336 3.96 -22.89 10.72
C PHE A 336 4.46 -23.27 12.13
N ARG A 337 3.58 -23.80 12.97
CA ARG A 337 3.99 -24.53 14.17
C ARG A 337 4.53 -25.89 13.71
N HIS A 338 5.82 -26.13 13.87
CA HIS A 338 6.26 -27.51 14.08
C HIS A 338 5.78 -27.87 15.48
N ILE A 339 4.67 -28.61 15.54
CA ILE A 339 4.18 -29.26 16.78
C ILE A 339 4.99 -30.54 16.96
#